data_AF-A0A536LH36-F1
#
_entry.id   AF-A0A536LH36-F1
#
_cell.length_a   1.000
_cell.length_b   1.000
_cell.length_c   1.000
_cell.angle_alpha   90.00
_cell.angle_beta   90.00
_cell.angle_gamma   90.00
#
_symmetry.space_group_name_H-M   'P 1'
#
loop_
_entity.id
_entity.type
_entity.pdbx_description
1 polymer ?
#
loop_
_entity_poly.entity_id
_entity_poly.type
_entity_poly.pdbx_seq_one_letter_code
_entity_poly.pdbx_strand_id
1 'polypeptide(L)'
;MSIYLAFNPPGGFGANPGGCSVSVPTATATENTNQVYNWTSNVLGVPAVTLAPGEKITLTGTVDFQCTNPAAVNGLNWEVKAIADVHGDDFSSCDTLAESFNGACSVGVNDDDDNDANNTLIRAFPKVVAI
;
A
#
# COMPACT_ATOMS: atom_id res chain seq x y z
N MET A 1 4.00 -1.77 -12.42
CA MET A 1 4.42 -1.55 -11.03
C MET A 1 3.47 -0.63 -10.29
N SER A 2 3.00 -1.10 -9.14
CA SER A 2 2.22 -0.33 -8.17
C SER A 2 3.03 -0.18 -6.88
N ILE A 3 2.88 0.96 -6.20
CA ILE A 3 3.45 1.19 -4.88
C ILE A 3 2.30 1.32 -3.90
N TYR A 4 2.32 0.53 -2.83
CA TYR A 4 1.37 0.61 -1.73
C TYR A 4 2.06 1.09 -0.47
N LEU A 5 1.38 1.93 0.32
CA LEU A 5 1.83 2.35 1.64
C LEU A 5 0.84 1.87 2.71
N ALA A 6 1.32 1.13 3.69
CA ALA A 6 0.56 0.68 4.85
C ALA A 6 1.02 1.39 6.12
N PHE A 7 0.07 1.93 6.89
CA PHE A 7 0.34 2.74 8.08
C PHE A 7 -0.22 2.06 9.33
N ASN A 8 0.65 1.35 10.05
CA ASN A 8 0.29 0.69 11.29
C ASN A 8 0.38 1.68 12.47
N PRO A 9 -0.72 1.90 13.22
CA PRO A 9 -0.76 2.91 14.28
C PRO A 9 0.18 2.59 15.45
N PRO A 10 0.53 3.59 16.28
CA PRO A 10 1.36 3.35 17.45
C PRO A 10 0.70 2.37 18.41
N GLY A 11 1.46 1.34 18.81
CA GLY A 11 0.94 0.21 19.58
C GLY A 11 0.29 -0.90 18.74
N GLY A 12 0.26 -0.75 17.41
CA GLY A 12 -0.19 -1.75 16.44
C GLY A 12 -1.70 -1.75 16.18
N PHE A 13 -2.10 -2.21 14.99
CA PHE A 13 -3.49 -2.22 14.52
C PHE A 13 -4.44 -3.06 15.39
N GLY A 14 -3.93 -4.06 16.10
CA GLY A 14 -4.73 -4.89 17.00
C GLY A 14 -5.07 -4.22 18.34
N ALA A 15 -4.25 -3.28 18.82
CA ALA A 15 -4.44 -2.62 20.11
C ALA A 15 -4.87 -1.16 19.97
N ASN A 16 -4.26 -0.41 19.05
CA ASN A 16 -4.49 1.00 18.74
C ASN A 16 -4.95 1.86 19.95
N PRO A 17 -4.16 1.91 21.05
CA PRO A 17 -4.61 2.48 22.32
C PRO A 17 -4.92 3.98 22.25
N GLY A 18 -4.37 4.69 21.25
CA GLY A 18 -4.63 6.10 21.00
C GLY A 18 -5.82 6.39 20.07
N GLY A 19 -6.47 5.36 19.52
CA GLY A 19 -7.47 5.54 18.46
C GLY A 19 -6.90 6.33 17.28
N CYS A 20 -5.70 5.96 16.85
CA CYS A 20 -4.94 6.62 15.82
C CYS A 20 -5.32 6.10 14.44
N SER A 21 -5.36 7.00 13.46
CA SER A 21 -5.54 6.71 12.05
C SER A 21 -4.83 7.75 11.20
N VAL A 22 -4.60 7.40 9.94
CA VAL A 22 -4.21 8.32 8.88
C VAL A 22 -5.36 8.49 7.91
N SER A 23 -5.38 9.62 7.22
CA SER A 23 -6.20 9.81 6.03
C SER A 23 -5.38 10.39 4.89
N VAL A 24 -5.70 9.96 3.67
CA VAL A 24 -5.13 10.47 2.44
C VAL A 24 -6.26 11.12 1.63
N PRO A 25 -6.18 12.42 1.30
CA PRO A 25 -7.29 13.15 0.67
C PRO A 25 -7.75 12.58 -0.69
N THR A 26 -6.83 11.98 -1.44
CA THR A 26 -7.09 11.37 -2.76
C THR A 26 -7.57 9.92 -2.67
N ALA A 27 -7.54 9.34 -1.48
CA ALA A 27 -7.80 7.92 -1.29
C ALA A 27 -9.29 7.62 -1.21
N THR A 28 -9.63 6.40 -1.58
CA THR A 28 -10.97 5.87 -1.40
C THR A 28 -11.33 5.72 0.08
N ALA A 29 -12.63 5.62 0.37
CA ALA A 29 -13.09 5.34 1.74
C ALA A 29 -12.56 4.00 2.27
N THR A 30 -12.42 2.99 1.38
CA THR A 30 -11.87 1.68 1.73
C THR A 30 -10.41 1.77 2.12
N GLU A 31 -9.56 2.45 1.34
CA GLU A 31 -8.15 2.65 1.67
C GLU A 31 -7.99 3.41 3.00
N ASN A 32 -8.78 4.47 3.22
CA ASN A 32 -8.80 5.18 4.50
C ASN A 32 -9.29 4.30 5.66
N THR A 33 -10.18 3.33 5.42
CA THR A 33 -10.62 2.39 6.46
C THR A 33 -9.53 1.36 6.76
N ASN A 34 -8.90 0.83 5.72
CA ASN A 34 -7.90 -0.22 5.81
C ASN A 34 -6.51 0.29 6.20
N GLN A 35 -6.27 1.60 6.09
CA GLN A 35 -4.97 2.24 6.35
C GLN A 35 -3.85 1.72 5.43
N VAL A 36 -4.24 1.19 4.27
CA VAL A 36 -3.37 0.77 3.18
C VAL A 36 -3.81 1.51 1.92
N TYR A 37 -2.84 2.12 1.23
CA TYR A 37 -3.10 3.05 0.14
C TYR A 37 -2.35 2.62 -1.12
N ASN A 38 -3.02 2.58 -2.27
CA ASN A 38 -2.35 2.52 -3.56
C ASN A 38 -1.73 3.89 -3.85
N TRP A 39 -0.48 4.07 -3.44
CA TRP A 39 0.22 5.33 -3.51
C TRP A 39 0.46 5.79 -4.95
N THR A 40 0.65 4.85 -5.88
CA THR A 40 0.73 5.16 -7.32
C THR A 40 -0.57 5.80 -7.80
N SER A 41 -1.71 5.19 -7.48
CA SER A 41 -3.04 5.72 -7.84
C SER A 41 -3.33 7.05 -7.17
N ASN A 42 -3.05 7.16 -5.87
CA ASN A 42 -3.27 8.37 -5.10
C ASN A 42 -2.46 9.59 -5.60
N VAL A 43 -1.20 9.37 -6.00
CA VAL A 43 -0.29 10.44 -6.42
C VAL A 43 -0.40 10.75 -7.92
N LEU A 44 -0.56 9.74 -8.78
CA LEU A 44 -0.52 9.90 -10.23
C LEU A 44 -1.87 9.76 -10.92
N GLY A 45 -2.91 9.31 -10.21
CA GLY A 45 -4.23 9.04 -10.80
C GLY A 45 -4.26 7.83 -11.74
N VAL A 46 -3.23 6.98 -11.70
CA VAL A 46 -3.13 5.75 -12.51
C VAL A 46 -2.86 4.54 -11.61
N PRO A 47 -3.41 3.35 -11.92
CA PRO A 47 -3.31 2.19 -11.02
C PRO A 47 -1.88 1.67 -10.88
N ALA A 48 -1.05 1.85 -11.91
CA ALA A 48 0.34 1.38 -11.98
C ALA A 48 1.16 2.23 -12.97
N VAL A 49 2.48 2.15 -12.86
CA VAL A 49 3.46 2.75 -13.78
C VAL A 49 4.37 1.69 -14.40
N THR A 50 4.89 2.00 -15.59
CA THR A 50 5.95 1.24 -16.25
C THR A 50 7.24 2.03 -16.15
N LEU A 51 8.31 1.37 -15.69
CA LEU A 51 9.65 1.96 -15.60
C LEU A 51 10.57 1.24 -16.57
N ALA A 52 11.38 1.99 -17.32
CA ALA A 52 12.45 1.41 -18.13
C ALA A 52 13.59 0.90 -17.22
N PRO A 53 14.46 -0.01 -17.72
CA PRO A 53 15.62 -0.45 -16.97
C PRO A 53 16.50 0.72 -16.49
N GLY A 54 16.74 0.78 -15.17
CA GLY A 54 17.52 1.85 -14.53
C GLY A 54 16.76 3.15 -14.28
N GLU A 55 15.51 3.26 -14.73
CA GLU A 55 14.64 4.40 -14.42
C GLU A 55 14.23 4.39 -12.94
N LYS A 56 13.97 5.58 -12.40
CA LYS A 56 13.53 5.78 -11.03
C LYS A 56 12.33 6.71 -11.01
N ILE A 57 11.42 6.46 -10.08
CA ILE A 57 10.29 7.34 -9.80
C ILE A 57 10.32 7.80 -8.36
N THR A 58 9.77 8.99 -8.10
CA THR A 58 9.54 9.51 -6.75
C THR A 58 8.08 9.92 -6.67
N LEU A 59 7.35 9.34 -5.71
CA LEU A 59 5.92 9.60 -5.49
C LEU A 59 5.76 10.42 -4.21
N THR A 60 5.39 11.68 -4.35
CA THR A 60 5.18 12.60 -3.24
C THR A 60 3.69 12.82 -3.02
N GLY A 61 3.21 12.61 -1.80
CA GLY A 61 1.82 12.82 -1.41
C GLY A 61 1.70 13.26 0.03
N THR A 62 0.50 13.73 0.40
CA THR A 62 0.18 14.20 1.75
C THR A 62 -0.55 13.11 2.53
N VAL A 63 -0.18 12.93 3.79
CA VAL A 63 -0.83 12.02 4.73
C VAL A 63 -1.15 12.81 5.99
N ASP A 64 -2.41 12.78 6.40
CA ASP A 64 -2.85 13.42 7.65
C ASP A 64 -2.89 12.38 8.76
N PHE A 65 -2.14 12.62 9.84
CA PHE A 65 -2.08 11.74 11.00
C PHE A 65 -2.96 12.29 12.13
N GLN A 66 -3.79 11.44 12.71
CA GLN A 66 -4.66 11.82 13.83
C GLN A 66 -4.72 10.73 14.90
N CYS A 67 -4.92 11.15 16.15
CA CYS A 67 -5.18 10.26 17.27
C CYS A 67 -6.24 10.89 18.17
N THR A 68 -7.22 10.09 18.60
CA THR A 68 -8.26 10.55 19.53
C THR A 68 -7.70 10.76 20.95
N ASN A 69 -6.73 9.93 21.35
CA ASN A 69 -6.03 10.05 22.63
C ASN A 69 -4.50 10.01 22.44
N PRO A 70 -3.87 11.14 22.10
CA PRO A 70 -2.42 11.22 21.89
C PRO A 70 -1.59 10.84 23.12
N ALA A 71 -2.11 11.05 24.33
CA ALA A 71 -1.38 10.74 25.56
C ALA A 71 -1.17 9.23 25.74
N ALA A 72 -2.09 8.39 25.26
CA ALA A 72 -1.99 6.93 25.34
C ALA A 72 -0.92 6.32 24.43
N VAL A 73 -0.41 7.10 23.47
CA VAL A 73 0.60 6.68 22.50
C VAL A 73 1.90 7.48 22.62
N ASN A 74 2.05 8.28 23.68
CA ASN A 74 3.27 9.06 23.89
C ASN A 74 4.49 8.14 24.01
N GLY A 75 5.50 8.38 23.18
CA GLY A 75 6.71 7.54 23.11
C GLY A 75 6.57 6.25 22.29
N LEU A 76 5.40 5.99 21.69
CA LEU A 76 5.21 4.93 20.70
C LEU A 76 5.36 5.48 19.27
N ASN A 77 5.71 4.61 18.33
CA ASN A 77 5.98 4.99 16.94
C ASN A 77 4.92 4.44 15.99
N TRP A 78 4.67 5.17 14.91
CA TRP A 78 4.04 4.62 13.73
C TRP A 78 5.00 3.66 13.03
N GLU A 79 4.45 2.59 12.47
CA GLU A 79 5.17 1.73 11.54
C GLU A 79 4.61 1.94 10.14
N VAL A 80 5.48 2.29 9.20
CA VAL A 80 5.10 2.51 7.80
C VAL A 80 5.80 1.47 6.96
N LYS A 81 5.03 0.76 6.13
CA LYS A 81 5.56 -0.22 5.17
C LYS A 81 5.27 0.25 3.76
N ALA A 82 6.31 0.35 2.95
CA ALA A 82 6.19 0.52 1.51
C ALA A 82 6.29 -0.85 0.83
N ILE A 83 5.34 -1.14 -0.05
CA ILE A 83 5.26 -2.38 -0.81
C ILE A 83 5.37 -2.01 -2.28
N ALA A 84 6.31 -2.63 -2.97
CA ALA A 84 6.52 -2.48 -4.40
C ALA A 84 6.03 -3.74 -5.09
N ASP A 85 4.94 -3.63 -5.84
CA ASP A 85 4.38 -4.71 -6.64
C ASP A 85 4.76 -4.44 -8.10
N VAL A 86 5.59 -5.29 -8.68
CA VAL A 86 6.15 -5.06 -10.03
C VAL A 86 5.06 -5.16 -11.10
N HIS A 87 4.12 -6.09 -10.97
CA HIS A 87 3.11 -6.37 -11.99
C HIS A 87 1.77 -5.67 -11.72
N GLY A 88 1.52 -5.29 -10.46
CA GLY A 88 0.37 -4.48 -10.05
C GLY A 88 -0.92 -5.28 -9.89
N ASP A 89 -0.84 -6.60 -9.72
CA ASP A 89 -1.97 -7.53 -9.58
C ASP A 89 -2.10 -8.18 -8.20
N ASP A 90 -1.24 -7.84 -7.24
CA ASP A 90 -1.22 -8.45 -5.90
C ASP A 90 -1.90 -7.62 -4.81
N PHE A 91 -2.61 -6.55 -5.17
CA PHE A 91 -3.20 -5.65 -4.19
C PHE A 91 -4.08 -6.38 -3.17
N SER A 92 -4.86 -7.39 -3.61
CA SER A 92 -5.72 -8.18 -2.73
C SER A 92 -4.96 -8.93 -1.63
N SER A 93 -3.67 -9.21 -1.84
CA SER A 93 -2.80 -9.85 -0.85
C SER A 93 -2.20 -8.83 0.13
N CYS A 94 -2.43 -7.53 -0.07
CA CYS A 94 -1.87 -6.42 0.68
C CYS A 94 -2.95 -5.44 1.20
N ASP A 95 -4.24 -5.68 0.95
CA ASP A 95 -5.36 -4.75 1.13
C ASP A 95 -5.59 -4.28 2.57
N THR A 96 -5.11 -5.02 3.56
CA THR A 96 -5.30 -4.72 4.98
C THR A 96 -3.97 -4.59 5.74
N LEU A 97 -3.99 -3.91 6.88
CA LEU A 97 -2.82 -3.87 7.78
C LEU A 97 -2.40 -5.27 8.24
N ALA A 98 -3.35 -6.19 8.45
CA ALA A 98 -3.02 -7.55 8.85
C ALA A 98 -2.19 -8.24 7.76
N GLU A 99 -2.66 -8.24 6.51
CA GLU A 99 -1.96 -8.85 5.37
C GLU A 99 -0.63 -8.17 5.06
N SER A 100 -0.61 -6.84 5.14
CA SER A 100 0.60 -6.04 4.95
C SER A 100 1.69 -6.37 5.98
N PHE A 101 1.34 -6.75 7.22
CA PHE A 101 2.30 -6.96 8.31
C PHE A 101 2.50 -8.41 8.74
N ASN A 102 1.64 -9.37 8.35
CA ASN A 102 1.75 -10.78 8.73
C ASN A 102 2.53 -11.66 7.73
N GLY A 103 2.98 -11.09 6.61
CA GLY A 103 3.75 -11.78 5.58
C GLY A 103 2.92 -12.29 4.40
N ALA A 104 1.58 -12.24 4.44
CA ALA A 104 0.73 -12.63 3.31
C ALA A 104 1.03 -11.77 2.06
N CYS A 105 1.14 -10.45 2.25
CA CYS A 105 1.53 -9.53 1.19
C CYS A 105 2.92 -9.83 0.62
N SER A 106 3.86 -10.23 1.47
CA SER A 106 5.19 -10.63 1.03
C SER A 106 5.19 -11.93 0.22
N VAL A 107 4.26 -12.86 0.50
CA VAL A 107 4.12 -14.08 -0.30
C VAL A 107 3.52 -13.76 -1.67
N GLY A 108 2.49 -12.92 -1.73
CA GLY A 108 1.90 -12.49 -3.01
C GLY A 108 2.95 -11.83 -3.91
N VAL A 109 3.56 -10.74 -3.43
CA VAL A 109 4.56 -10.00 -4.22
C VAL A 109 5.77 -10.86 -4.64
N ASN A 110 6.12 -11.90 -3.90
CA ASN A 110 7.24 -12.79 -4.25
C ASN A 110 6.87 -13.87 -5.27
N ASP A 111 5.60 -14.27 -5.40
CA ASP A 111 5.21 -15.36 -6.31
C ASP A 111 5.34 -14.98 -7.80
N ASP A 112 5.43 -13.68 -8.06
CA ASP A 112 5.69 -13.07 -9.36
C ASP A 112 7.13 -13.28 -9.86
N ASP A 113 8.11 -13.37 -8.96
CA ASP A 113 9.54 -13.44 -9.30
C ASP A 113 10.06 -14.89 -9.43
N ASP A 114 9.31 -15.88 -8.93
CA ASP A 114 9.72 -17.29 -8.83
C ASP A 114 9.46 -18.12 -10.10
N ASN A 115 8.97 -17.50 -11.18
CA ASN A 115 8.86 -18.11 -12.49
C ASN A 115 9.57 -17.29 -13.57
N ASP A 116 10.76 -17.73 -13.98
CA ASP A 116 11.54 -17.13 -15.08
C ASP A 116 10.73 -16.97 -16.38
N ALA A 117 9.70 -17.80 -16.61
CA ALA A 117 8.83 -17.68 -17.78
C ALA A 117 7.85 -16.49 -17.69
N ASN A 118 7.60 -15.96 -16.49
CA ASN A 118 6.68 -14.85 -16.24
C ASN A 118 7.38 -13.50 -16.11
N ASN A 119 8.69 -13.47 -15.78
CA ASN A 119 9.52 -12.25 -15.65
C ASN A 119 9.60 -11.39 -16.95
N THR A 120 9.07 -11.89 -18.07
CA THR A 120 8.98 -11.17 -19.35
C THR A 120 7.53 -10.94 -19.84
N LEU A 121 6.53 -11.43 -19.10
CA LEU A 121 5.13 -11.27 -19.45
C LEU A 121 4.65 -9.90 -18.95
N ILE A 122 4.68 -8.93 -19.86
CA ILE A 122 3.88 -7.71 -19.70
C ILE A 122 2.41 -8.12 -19.73
N ARG A 123 1.77 -8.28 -18.57
CA ARG A 123 0.32 -8.44 -18.50
C ARG A 123 -0.30 -7.12 -18.94
N ALA A 124 -0.92 -7.11 -20.12
CA ALA A 124 -1.71 -5.98 -20.55
C ALA A 124 -2.75 -5.69 -19.46
N PHE A 125 -2.78 -4.45 -18.97
CA PHE A 125 -3.69 -3.99 -17.92
C PHE A 125 -5.09 -4.60 -18.04
N PRO A 126 -5.75 -4.99 -16.93
CA PRO A 126 -7.17 -5.34 -16.99
C PRO A 126 -7.93 -4.18 -17.63
N LYS A 127 -8.48 -4.44 -18.81
CA LYS A 127 -9.34 -3.51 -19.53
C LYS A 127 -10.56 -3.22 -18.65
N VAL A 128 -10.73 -1.98 -18.23
CA VAL A 128 -11.98 -1.49 -17.63
C VAL A 128 -13.10 -1.73 -18.64
N VAL A 129 -13.96 -2.72 -18.39
CA VAL A 129 -15.23 -2.85 -19.08
C VAL A 129 -16.24 -2.09 -18.23
N ALA A 130 -16.60 -0.90 -18.68
CA ALA A 130 -17.76 -0.20 -18.13
C ALA A 130 -19.01 -1.05 -18.37
N ILE A 131 -19.82 -1.24 -17.32
CA ILE A 131 -21.23 -1.64 -17.43
C ILE A 131 -22.07 -0.43 -17.05
#